data_AF-A0A3S3UWH5-F1
#
_entry.id   AF-A0A3S3UWH5-F1
#
_cell.length_a   1.000
_cell.length_b   1.000
_cell.length_c   1.000
_cell.angle_alpha   90.00
_cell.angle_beta   90.00
_cell.angle_gamma   90.00
#
_symmetry.space_group_name_H-M   'P 1'
#
loop_
_entity.id
_entity.type
_entity.pdbx_description
1 polymer ?
#
loop_
_entity_poly.entity_id
_entity_poly.type
_entity_poly.pdbx_seq_one_letter_code
_entity_poly.pdbx_strand_id
1 'polypeptide(L)' 'VVQAGKASFSIPIELGAADKTAGKVVPQVILVITGPRDISAAVFTRPTPASELLPRILAEIEARGSDFSATAKYFRLGG' A
#
# COMPACT_ATOMS: atom_id res chain seq x y z
N VAL A 1 16.54 -4.66 -18.49
CA VAL A 1 16.92 -5.84 -17.68
C VAL A 1 16.07 -5.81 -16.41
N VAL A 2 15.27 -6.85 -16.16
CA VAL A 2 14.52 -6.99 -14.89
C VAL A 2 15.52 -7.45 -13.83
N GLN A 3 15.68 -6.69 -12.76
CA GLN A 3 16.63 -6.99 -11.69
C GLN A 3 15.94 -7.89 -10.65
N ALA A 4 16.54 -9.03 -10.35
CA ALA A 4 16.03 -9.94 -9.31
C ALA A 4 15.91 -9.19 -7.97
N GLY A 5 14.78 -9.33 -7.30
CA GLY A 5 14.49 -8.62 -6.03
C GLY A 5 14.06 -7.16 -6.18
N LYS A 6 13.90 -6.63 -7.40
CA LYS A 6 13.42 -5.26 -7.63
C LYS A 6 12.12 -5.27 -8.43
N ALA A 7 11.05 -4.79 -7.82
CA ALA A 7 9.78 -4.53 -8.49
C ALA A 7 9.61 -3.01 -8.68
N SER A 8 9.27 -2.60 -9.90
CA SER A 8 8.91 -1.22 -10.21
C SER A 8 7.40 -1.13 -10.35
N PHE A 9 6.78 -0.32 -9.51
CA PHE A 9 5.34 -0.05 -9.54
C PHE A 9 5.12 1.34 -10.13
N SER A 10 4.29 1.42 -11.18
CA SER A 10 3.77 2.67 -11.69
C SER A 10 2.29 2.72 -11.36
N ILE A 11 1.95 3.48 -10.33
CA ILE A 11 0.56 3.67 -9.90
C ILE A 11 0.23 5.13 -10.22
N PRO A 12 -0.78 5.42 -11.05
CA PRO A 12 -1.25 6.78 -11.23
C PRO A 12 -1.88 7.24 -9.91
N ILE A 13 -1.27 8.24 -9.26
CA ILE A 13 -1.77 8.82 -8.02
C ILE A 13 -2.08 10.29 -8.26
N GLU A 14 -3.37 10.63 -8.19
CA GLU A 14 -3.83 12.00 -8.37
C GLU A 14 -4.89 12.36 -7.35
N LEU A 15 -4.93 13.64 -7.00
CA LEU A 15 -6.07 14.22 -6.28
C LEU A 15 -7.32 14.25 -7.17
N GLY A 16 -8.48 14.06 -6.57
CA GLY A 16 -9.76 14.34 -7.23
C GLY A 16 -9.85 15.82 -7.63
N ALA A 17 -10.58 16.11 -8.71
CA ALA A 17 -10.69 17.47 -9.26
C ALA A 17 -11.14 18.50 -8.20
N ALA A 18 -12.14 18.16 -7.37
CA ALA A 18 -12.63 19.03 -6.31
C ALA A 18 -11.56 19.37 -5.26
N ASP A 19 -10.73 18.40 -4.87
CA ASP A 19 -9.68 18.62 -3.88
C ASP A 19 -8.49 19.40 -4.48
N LYS A 20 -8.19 19.21 -5.77
CA LYS A 20 -7.24 20.06 -6.51
C LYS A 20 -7.71 21.52 -6.54
N THR A 21 -8.98 21.77 -6.90
CA THR A 21 -9.54 23.13 -6.95
C THR A 21 -9.58 23.80 -5.58
N ALA A 22 -9.80 23.02 -4.52
CA ALA A 22 -9.81 23.51 -3.15
C ALA A 22 -8.40 23.72 -2.54
N GLY A 23 -7.32 23.48 -3.30
CA GLY A 23 -5.94 23.62 -2.81
C GLY A 23 -5.61 22.69 -1.65
N LYS A 24 -6.29 21.54 -1.55
CA LYS A 24 -6.11 20.63 -0.41
C LYS A 24 -4.79 19.88 -0.54
N VAL A 25 -4.11 19.78 0.59
CA VAL A 25 -2.94 18.91 0.76
C VAL A 25 -3.38 17.60 1.39
N VAL A 26 -3.22 16.49 0.66
CA VAL A 26 -3.63 15.16 1.13
C VAL A 26 -2.38 14.31 1.39
N PRO A 27 -2.09 13.94 2.66
CA PRO A 27 -1.00 13.03 2.96
C PRO A 27 -1.32 11.62 2.45
N GLN A 28 -0.32 10.96 1.86
CA GLN A 28 -0.41 9.63 1.29
C GLN A 28 0.75 8.76 1.78
N VAL A 29 0.49 7.45 1.86
CA VAL A 29 1.50 6.43 2.15
C VAL A 29 1.29 5.27 1.19
N ILE A 30 2.37 4.83 0.54
CA ILE A 30 2.41 3.54 -0.16
C ILE A 30 3.11 2.56 0.77
N LEU A 31 2.43 1.46 1.11
CA LEU A 31 3.00 0.32 1.83
C LEU A 31 3.19 -0.83 0.85
N VAL A 32 4.41 -1.33 0.74
CA VAL A 32 4.76 -2.50 -0.06
C VAL A 32 5.11 -3.63 0.89
N ILE A 33 4.43 -4.76 0.76
CA ILE A 33 4.72 -5.99 1.51
C ILE A 33 5.13 -7.05 0.50
N THR A 34 6.29 -7.66 0.70
CA THR A 34 6.84 -8.70 -0.17
C THR A 34 7.10 -9.96 0.63
N GLY A 35 6.78 -11.12 0.07
CA GLY A 35 7.08 -12.41 0.68
C GLY A 35 7.00 -13.54 -0.34
N PRO A 36 7.27 -14.77 0.09
CA PRO A 36 7.32 -15.93 -0.80
C PRO A 36 5.93 -16.42 -1.27
N ARG A 37 4.86 -15.88 -0.70
CA ARG A 37 3.46 -16.27 -0.98
C ARG A 37 2.56 -15.04 -0.95
N ASP A 38 1.43 -15.14 -1.65
CA ASP A 38 0.39 -14.12 -1.63
C ASP A 38 -0.27 -14.02 -0.25
N ILE A 39 -0.72 -12.81 0.08
CA ILE A 39 -1.46 -12.48 1.31
C ILE A 39 -2.94 -12.33 0.94
N SER A 40 -3.78 -13.26 1.39
CA SER A 40 -5.21 -13.26 1.04
C SER A 40 -5.97 -12.09 1.67
N ALA A 41 -5.58 -11.68 2.88
CA ALA A 41 -6.12 -10.52 3.57
C ALA A 41 -5.87 -9.20 2.82
N ALA A 42 -4.92 -9.14 1.88
CA ALA A 42 -4.65 -7.97 1.05
C ALA A 42 -5.60 -7.85 -0.17
N VAL A 43 -6.50 -8.82 -0.38
CA VAL A 43 -7.52 -8.78 -1.44
C VAL A 43 -8.79 -8.11 -0.90
N PHE A 44 -9.10 -6.90 -1.39
CA PHE A 44 -10.31 -6.16 -1.02
C PHE A 44 -10.90 -5.44 -2.24
N THR A 45 -12.23 -5.32 -2.29
CA THR A 45 -12.97 -4.79 -3.45
C THR A 45 -13.42 -3.34 -3.32
N ARG A 46 -13.28 -2.76 -2.13
CA ARG A 46 -13.68 -1.39 -1.80
C ARG A 46 -12.61 -0.70 -0.95
N PRO A 47 -12.55 0.65 -0.95
CA PRO A 47 -11.69 1.38 -0.02
C PRO A 47 -11.94 0.89 1.42
N THR A 48 -10.90 0.36 2.04
CA THR A 48 -10.97 -0.28 3.36
C THR A 48 -10.07 0.47 4.34
N PRO A 49 -10.54 0.78 5.57
CA PRO A 49 -9.70 1.43 6.57
C PRO A 49 -8.46 0.62 6.90
N ALA A 50 -7.31 1.28 6.99
CA ALA A 50 -6.05 0.62 7.35
C ALA A 50 -6.10 -0.03 8.73
N SER A 51 -6.84 0.54 9.67
CA SER A 51 -7.06 -0.03 11.01
C SER A 51 -7.81 -1.36 10.99
N GLU A 52 -8.59 -1.62 9.94
CA GLU A 52 -9.28 -2.90 9.76
C GLU A 52 -8.42 -3.88 8.95
N LEU A 53 -7.72 -3.39 7.92
CA LEU A 53 -6.97 -4.21 6.97
C LEU A 53 -5.63 -4.69 7.53
N LEU A 54 -4.82 -3.79 8.11
CA LEU A 54 -3.45 -4.10 8.53
C LEU A 54 -3.38 -5.19 9.60
N PRO A 55 -4.25 -5.19 10.64
CA PRO A 55 -4.25 -6.28 11.62
C PRO A 55 -4.55 -7.65 11.00
N ARG A 56 -5.42 -7.72 9.98
CA ARG A 56 -5.73 -8.98 9.28
C ARG A 56 -4.53 -9.50 8.48
N ILE A 57 -3.83 -8.59 7.80
CA ILE A 57 -2.59 -8.92 7.08
C ILE A 57 -1.52 -9.42 8.05
N LEU A 58 -1.32 -8.73 9.18
CA LEU A 58 -0.36 -9.14 10.20
C LEU A 58 -0.69 -10.51 10.80
N ALA A 59 -1.95 -10.75 11.16
CA ALA A 59 -2.38 -12.05 11.69
C ALA A 59 -2.14 -13.20 10.70
N GLU A 60 -2.36 -12.97 9.40
CA GLU A 60 -2.07 -13.96 8.36
C GLU A 60 -0.57 -14.23 8.21
N ILE A 61 0.28 -13.18 8.27
CA ILE A 61 1.74 -13.31 8.21
C ILE A 61 2.26 -14.10 9.42
N GLU A 62 1.81 -13.75 10.63
CA GLU A 62 2.21 -14.38 11.89
C GLU A 62 1.80 -15.86 11.92
N ALA A 63 0.56 -16.18 11.55
CA ALA A 63 0.08 -17.55 11.49
C ALA A 63 0.86 -18.44 10.51
N ARG A 64 1.49 -17.83 9.50
CA ARG A 64 2.25 -18.54 8.45
C ARG A 64 3.75 -18.64 8.75
N GLY A 65 4.26 -17.96 9.78
CA GLY A 65 5.68 -18.01 10.19
C GLY A 65 6.66 -17.74 9.04
N SER A 66 6.30 -16.85 8.12
CA SER A 66 7.00 -16.67 6.84
C SER A 66 7.85 -15.39 6.83
N ASP A 67 8.97 -15.42 6.09
CA ASP A 67 9.83 -14.26 5.86
C ASP A 67 9.15 -13.24 4.93
N PHE A 68 8.37 -12.34 5.52
CA PHE A 68 7.83 -11.16 4.85
C PHE A 68 8.68 -9.93 5.17
N SER A 69 8.79 -9.02 4.20
CA SER A 69 9.38 -7.70 4.36
C SER A 69 8.36 -6.63 4.01
N ALA A 70 8.45 -5.48 4.67
CA ALA A 70 7.58 -4.34 4.41
C ALA A 70 8.39 -3.05 4.27
N THR A 71 8.01 -2.20 3.32
CA THR A 71 8.55 -0.84 3.16
C THR A 71 7.42 0.15 2.97
N ALA A 72 7.50 1.30 3.64
CA ALA A 72 6.53 2.38 3.49
C ALA A 72 7.18 3.63 2.92
N LYS A 73 6.48 4.32 2.02
CA LYS A 73 6.88 5.63 1.52
C LYS A 73 5.76 6.63 1.73
N TYR A 74 6.07 7.68 2.48
CA TYR A 74 5.19 8.83 2.68
C TYR A 74 5.41 9.90 1.60
N PHE A 75 4.34 10.55 1.18
CA PHE A 75 4.36 11.71 0.30
C PHE A 75 3.06 12.51 0.48
N ARG A 76 2.97 13.67 -0.18
CA ARG A 76 1.77 14.52 -0.17
C ARG A 76 1.30 14.73 -1.60
N LEU A 77 0.00 14.76 -1.77
CA LEU A 77 -0.62 15.22 -3.01
C LEU A 77 -1.13 16.64 -2.82
N GLY A 78 -0.98 17.46 -3.85
CA GLY A 78 -1.42 18.86 -3.84
C GLY A 78 -0.47 19.76 -3.06
N GLY A 79 -0.80 21.05 -3.08
CA GLY A 79 0.12 22.14 -2.72
C GLY A 79 0.34 23.07 -3.90
#